data_AF-A0A423MTM0-F1
#
_entry.id   AF-A0A423MTM0-F1
#
_cell.length_a   1.000
_cell.length_b   1.000
_cell.length_c   1.000
_cell.angle_alpha   90.00
_cell.angle_beta   90.00
_cell.angle_gamma   90.00
#
_symmetry.space_group_name_H-M   'P 1'
#
loop_
_entity.id
_entity.type
_entity.pdbx_description
1 polymer ?
#
loop_
_entity_poly.entity_id
_entity_poly.type
_entity_poly.pdbx_seq_one_letter_code
_entity_poly.pdbx_strand_id
1 'polypeptide(L)'
;MKSLLLAAPLLFATGLAHAGIPLLNATCPGKIEVHADEGGPIYINGKEGQLKKFNDNYFEAKGAGVTISLSINPDGSPAVSYTGKNKANGICEVKKA
;
A
#
# COMPACT_ATOMS: atom_id res chain seq x y z
N MET A 1 34.12 -37.27 -25.07
CA MET A 1 34.52 -35.84 -25.10
C MET A 1 33.35 -35.03 -25.66
N LYS A 2 33.10 -33.84 -25.09
CA LYS A 2 32.11 -32.82 -25.46
C LYS A 2 30.64 -33.17 -25.19
N SER A 3 29.80 -32.36 -24.56
CA SER A 3 29.94 -31.22 -23.63
C SER A 3 28.53 -31.05 -23.05
N LEU A 4 28.41 -30.96 -21.72
CA LEU A 4 27.17 -30.55 -21.07
C LEU A 4 26.77 -29.15 -21.52
N LEU A 5 25.51 -28.97 -21.91
CA LEU A 5 24.85 -27.66 -21.90
C LEU A 5 23.44 -27.82 -21.35
N LEU A 6 23.32 -27.66 -20.03
CA LEU A 6 22.06 -27.47 -19.32
C LEU A 6 21.48 -26.11 -19.76
N ALA A 7 20.34 -26.12 -20.44
CA ALA A 7 19.56 -24.92 -20.72
C ALA A 7 18.81 -24.51 -19.44
N ALA A 8 19.29 -23.48 -18.75
CA ALA A 8 18.60 -22.88 -17.61
C ALA A 8 17.56 -21.86 -18.11
N PRO A 9 16.26 -22.00 -17.78
CA PRO A 9 15.29 -20.96 -18.08
C PRO A 9 15.49 -19.77 -17.13
N LEU A 10 15.88 -18.62 -17.69
CA LEU A 10 15.90 -17.33 -17.01
C LEU A 10 14.44 -16.89 -16.77
N LEU A 11 13.97 -17.01 -15.53
CA LEU A 11 12.73 -16.40 -15.07
C LEU A 11 12.91 -14.88 -15.04
N PHE A 12 12.39 -14.18 -16.04
CA PHE A 12 12.22 -12.74 -16.00
C PHE A 12 11.11 -12.42 -14.99
N ALA A 13 11.50 -12.04 -13.77
CA ALA A 13 10.59 -11.40 -12.84
C ALA A 13 10.27 -10.00 -13.39
N THR A 14 9.15 -9.85 -14.08
CA THR A 14 8.61 -8.54 -14.44
C THR A 14 8.16 -7.84 -13.17
N GLY A 15 9.01 -6.98 -12.62
CA GLY A 15 8.61 -6.06 -11.56
C GLY A 15 7.57 -5.10 -12.12
N LEU A 16 6.30 -5.29 -11.75
CA LEU A 16 5.26 -4.30 -11.97
C LEU A 16 5.60 -3.11 -11.05
N ALA A 17 6.33 -2.14 -11.59
CA ALA A 17 6.57 -0.87 -10.93
C ALA A 17 5.24 -0.11 -10.84
N HIS A 18 4.44 -0.41 -9.80
CA HIS A 18 3.30 0.42 -9.44
C HIS A 18 3.83 1.70 -8.79
N ALA A 19 4.15 2.67 -9.63
CA ALA A 19 4.56 4.00 -9.22
C ALA A 19 3.32 4.81 -8.86
N GLY A 20 3.00 4.90 -7.56
CA GLY A 20 1.90 5.74 -7.06
C GLY A 20 1.02 5.04 -6.02
N ILE A 21 -0.01 5.77 -5.59
CA ILE A 21 -1.04 5.23 -4.70
C ILE A 21 -1.94 4.30 -5.53
N PRO A 22 -2.09 3.02 -5.17
CA PRO A 22 -2.97 2.10 -5.90
C PRO A 22 -4.43 2.28 -5.47
N LEU A 23 -5.34 1.96 -6.38
CA LEU A 23 -6.76 1.86 -6.07
C LEU A 23 -6.98 0.72 -5.06
N LEU A 24 -7.45 1.03 -3.86
CA LEU A 24 -7.75 0.01 -2.86
C LEU A 24 -8.83 0.44 -1.88
N ASN A 25 -9.40 -0.56 -1.21
CA ASN A 25 -10.18 -0.40 0.00
C ASN A 25 -9.48 -1.12 1.15
N ALA A 26 -9.50 -0.56 2.34
CA ALA A 26 -9.02 -1.22 3.54
C ALA A 26 -9.90 -0.91 4.75
N THR A 27 -9.89 -1.81 5.73
CA THR A 27 -10.56 -1.61 7.02
C THR A 27 -9.56 -1.78 8.14
N CYS A 28 -9.32 -0.71 8.90
CA CYS A 28 -8.43 -0.74 10.06
C CYS A 28 -9.21 -1.08 11.34
N PRO A 29 -8.51 -1.57 12.38
CA PRO A 29 -9.09 -1.72 13.72
C PRO A 29 -9.81 -0.44 14.18
N GLY A 30 -10.92 -0.62 14.90
CA GLY A 30 -11.81 0.50 15.25
C GLY A 30 -12.79 0.91 14.15
N LYS A 31 -12.98 0.06 13.12
CA LYS A 31 -13.91 0.28 11.99
C LYS A 31 -13.59 1.56 11.19
N ILE A 32 -12.30 1.84 11.03
CA ILE A 32 -11.85 2.95 10.19
C ILE A 32 -11.82 2.44 8.76
N GLU A 33 -12.62 3.05 7.89
CA GLU A 33 -12.66 2.73 6.48
C GLU A 33 -11.66 3.62 5.74
N VAL A 34 -10.82 2.98 4.93
CA VAL A 34 -9.83 3.64 4.10
C VAL A 34 -10.14 3.31 2.66
N HIS A 35 -10.24 4.34 1.83
CA HIS A 35 -10.38 4.21 0.39
C HIS A 35 -9.29 5.04 -0.26
N ALA A 36 -8.53 4.48 -1.17
CA ALA A 36 -7.53 5.20 -1.94
C ALA A 36 -7.88 5.08 -3.41
N ASP A 37 -7.95 6.23 -4.09
CA ASP A 37 -8.03 6.27 -5.55
C ASP A 37 -6.65 6.08 -6.17
N GLU A 38 -6.61 5.58 -7.40
CA GLU A 38 -5.36 5.46 -8.15
C GLU A 38 -4.72 6.85 -8.35
N GLY A 39 -3.48 7.01 -7.88
CA GLY A 39 -2.79 8.30 -7.84
C GLY A 39 -3.18 9.22 -6.67
N GLY A 40 -4.17 8.83 -5.86
CA GLY A 40 -4.74 9.61 -4.76
C GLY A 40 -5.93 10.49 -5.20
N PRO A 41 -6.74 10.99 -4.24
CA PRO A 41 -6.46 11.10 -2.80
C PRO A 41 -6.78 9.84 -1.98
N ILE A 42 -6.48 9.89 -0.67
CA ILE A 42 -6.83 8.83 0.29
C ILE A 42 -7.91 9.36 1.23
N TYR A 43 -9.03 8.65 1.31
CA TYR A 43 -10.17 8.95 2.15
C TYR A 43 -10.15 8.11 3.44
N ILE A 44 -10.55 8.74 4.53
CA ILE A 44 -10.67 8.16 5.88
C ILE A 44 -12.12 8.37 6.33
N ASN A 45 -12.89 7.30 6.48
CA ASN A 45 -14.33 7.32 6.77
C ASN A 45 -15.10 8.25 5.81
N GLY A 46 -14.82 8.15 4.51
CA GLY A 46 -15.46 8.94 3.46
C GLY A 46 -15.03 10.42 3.39
N LYS A 47 -14.06 10.85 4.20
CA LYS A 47 -13.51 12.21 4.16
C LYS A 47 -12.09 12.19 3.64
N GLU A 48 -11.79 13.09 2.72
CA GLU A 48 -10.44 13.21 2.17
C GLU A 48 -9.43 13.52 3.28
N GLY A 49 -8.35 12.73 3.33
CA GLY A 49 -7.23 12.93 4.22
C GLY A 49 -6.19 13.87 3.61
N GLN A 50 -5.48 14.60 4.46
CA GLN A 50 -4.32 15.40 4.03
C GLN A 50 -3.18 14.47 3.65
N LEU A 51 -2.94 14.35 2.34
CA LEU A 51 -1.92 13.48 1.78
C LEU A 51 -0.52 14.08 1.93
N LYS A 52 0.42 13.27 2.40
CA LYS A 52 1.85 13.53 2.38
C LYS A 52 2.56 12.37 1.69
N LYS A 53 3.14 12.64 0.52
CA LYS A 53 4.06 11.73 -0.15
C LYS A 53 5.44 11.85 0.47
N PHE A 54 6.03 10.72 0.88
CA PHE A 54 7.42 10.68 1.31
C PHE A 54 8.33 10.18 0.19
N ASN A 55 7.87 9.18 -0.57
CA ASN A 55 8.49 8.67 -1.79
C ASN A 55 7.45 7.94 -2.64
N ASP A 56 7.87 7.27 -3.72
CA ASP A 56 6.95 6.58 -4.64
C ASP A 56 6.30 5.31 -4.06
N ASN A 57 6.81 4.80 -2.93
CA ASN A 57 6.35 3.58 -2.27
C ASN A 57 5.80 3.83 -0.86
N TYR A 58 5.76 5.08 -0.37
CA TYR A 58 5.30 5.40 0.98
C TYR A 58 4.57 6.74 1.04
N PHE A 59 3.34 6.68 1.53
CA PHE A 59 2.39 7.77 1.58
C PHE A 59 1.71 7.79 2.95
N GLU A 60 1.42 8.98 3.47
CA GLU A 60 0.58 9.14 4.65
C GLU A 60 -0.63 10.00 4.34
N ALA A 61 -1.78 9.65 4.91
CA ALA A 61 -2.98 10.47 4.88
C ALA A 61 -3.44 10.77 6.30
N LYS A 62 -3.59 12.05 6.63
CA LYS A 62 -4.03 12.50 7.96
C LYS A 62 -5.45 13.02 7.92
N GLY A 63 -6.31 12.47 8.77
CA GLY A 63 -7.72 12.86 8.83
C GLY A 63 -8.45 12.14 9.95
N ALA A 64 -9.59 12.69 10.39
CA ALA A 64 -10.43 12.09 11.43
C ALA A 64 -9.69 11.71 12.76
N GLY A 65 -8.56 12.36 13.06
CA GLY A 65 -7.77 12.08 14.26
C GLY A 65 -6.85 10.87 14.16
N VAL A 66 -6.63 10.33 12.96
CA VAL A 66 -5.69 9.24 12.66
C VAL A 66 -4.74 9.62 11.52
N THR A 67 -3.62 8.93 11.45
CA THR A 67 -2.71 8.89 10.31
C THR A 67 -2.80 7.51 9.70
N ILE A 68 -3.14 7.43 8.42
CA ILE A 68 -3.04 6.21 7.62
C ILE A 68 -1.67 6.20 6.95
N SER A 69 -0.95 5.10 7.05
CA SER A 69 0.30 4.84 6.35
C SER A 69 0.05 3.80 5.27
N LEU A 70 0.31 4.16 4.02
CA LEU A 70 0.21 3.27 2.86
C LEU A 70 1.61 3.05 2.29
N SER A 71 2.01 1.78 2.23
CA SER A 71 3.29 1.34 1.71
C SER A 71 3.09 0.39 0.54
N ILE A 72 3.97 0.46 -0.46
CA ILE A 72 4.06 -0.52 -1.54
C ILE A 72 5.26 -1.42 -1.26
N ASN A 73 5.00 -2.71 -1.08
CA ASN A 73 6.04 -3.70 -0.83
C ASN A 73 6.86 -3.96 -2.11
N PRO A 74 8.07 -4.57 -2.01
CA PRO A 74 8.88 -4.89 -3.17
C PRO A 74 8.22 -5.82 -4.19
N ASP A 75 7.24 -6.61 -3.77
CA ASP A 75 6.42 -7.47 -4.64
C ASP A 75 5.24 -6.72 -5.29
N GLY A 76 5.12 -5.42 -5.06
CA GLY A 76 4.05 -4.54 -5.55
C GLY A 76 2.76 -4.59 -4.73
N SER A 77 2.68 -5.41 -3.68
CA SER A 77 1.47 -5.48 -2.84
C SER A 77 1.35 -4.25 -1.93
N PRO A 78 0.15 -3.68 -1.74
CA PRO A 78 -0.06 -2.60 -0.80
C PRO A 78 -0.17 -3.12 0.64
N ALA A 79 0.46 -2.42 1.58
CA ALA A 79 0.29 -2.57 3.01
C ALA A 79 -0.25 -1.28 3.60
N VAL A 80 -1.29 -1.39 4.44
CA VAL A 80 -1.94 -0.23 5.06
C VAL A 80 -1.94 -0.42 6.57
N SER A 81 -1.54 0.62 7.29
CA SER A 81 -1.61 0.68 8.75
C SER A 81 -2.16 2.01 9.22
N TYR A 82 -2.55 2.09 10.49
CA TYR A 82 -3.02 3.34 11.09
C TYR A 82 -2.33 3.62 12.42
N THR A 83 -2.23 4.90 12.74
CA THR A 83 -1.88 5.42 14.06
C THR A 83 -2.90 6.46 14.48
N GLY A 84 -3.48 6.30 15.66
CA GLY A 84 -4.42 7.23 16.27
C GLY A 84 -3.95 7.78 17.60
N LYS A 85 -4.85 8.49 18.29
CA LYS A 85 -4.60 9.02 19.64
C LYS A 85 -4.36 7.89 20.65
N ASN A 86 -3.74 8.23 21.78
CA ASN A 86 -3.50 7.30 22.90
C ASN A 86 -2.74 6.02 22.51
N LYS A 87 -1.81 6.14 21.55
CA LYS A 87 -1.02 5.01 21.00
C LYS A 87 -1.87 3.94 20.30
N ALA A 88 -3.12 4.20 19.95
CA ALA A 88 -3.91 3.28 19.12
C ALA A 88 -3.21 3.09 17.78
N ASN A 89 -2.95 1.85 17.36
CA ASN A 89 -2.31 1.54 16.10
C ASN A 89 -2.65 0.11 15.66
N GLY A 90 -2.45 -0.20 14.38
CA GLY A 90 -2.63 -1.54 13.86
C GLY A 90 -2.55 -1.62 12.34
N ILE A 91 -2.56 -2.85 11.82
CA ILE A 91 -2.57 -3.14 10.39
C ILE A 91 -4.03 -3.19 9.92
N CYS A 92 -4.29 -2.61 8.74
CA CYS A 92 -5.60 -2.62 8.13
C CYS A 92 -5.74 -3.83 7.20
N GLU A 93 -6.93 -4.41 7.16
CA GLU A 93 -7.27 -5.47 6.23
C GLU A 93 -7.50 -4.84 4.85
N VAL A 94 -6.59 -5.08 3.91
CA VAL A 94 -6.73 -4.62 2.53
C VAL A 94 -7.69 -5.54 1.79
N LYS A 95 -8.76 -4.97 1.27
CA LYS A 95 -9.70 -5.62 0.38
C LYS A 95 -9.23 -5.32 -1.04
N LYS A 96 -8.95 -6.37 -1.81
CA LYS A 96 -8.75 -6.20 -3.26
C LYS A 96 -10.01 -5.55 -3.84
N ALA A 97 -9.81 -4.46 -4.59
CA ALA A 97 -10.82 -3.91 -5.48
C ALA A 97 -11.10 -4.89 -6.63
#